data_AF-A0A3N5T2D6-F1
#
_entry.id   AF-A0A3N5T2D6-F1
#
_cell.length_a   1.000
_cell.length_b   1.000
_cell.length_c   1.000
_cell.angle_alpha   90.00
_cell.angle_beta   90.00
_cell.angle_gamma   90.00
#
_symmetry.space_group_name_H-M   'P 1'
#
loop_
_entity.id
_entity.type
_entity.pdbx_description
1 polymer ?
#
loop_
_entity_poly.entity_id
_entity_poly.type
_entity_poly.pdbx_seq_one_letter_code
_entity_poly.pdbx_strand_id
1 'polypeptide(L)'
;KDHLFAIDQLKEGIGLRGYGQKDPRIEYQKEAYQMFLEMLDRIKRDTVQKLFAIQIAKEEQVKEMRAERKQTFILSRGGEAGGETEDGKGVTVRREGKKVGRNDPCPCGSGKKYKKCCLLRETQVRA
;
A
#
# COMPACT_ATOMS: atom_id res chain seq x y z
N LYS A 1 -21.04 -2.63 -8.75
CA LYS A 1 -20.17 -2.99 -9.91
C LYS A 1 -19.96 -4.50 -9.95
N ASP A 2 -19.63 -5.10 -8.81
CA ASP A 2 -19.38 -6.55 -8.68
C ASP A 2 -20.54 -7.43 -9.15
N HIS A 3 -21.79 -7.02 -8.90
CA HIS A 3 -22.97 -7.75 -9.38
C HIS A 3 -23.09 -7.81 -10.92
N LEU A 4 -22.66 -6.77 -11.64
CA LEU A 4 -22.69 -6.79 -13.11
C LEU A 4 -21.67 -7.79 -13.65
N PHE A 5 -20.47 -7.82 -13.05
CA PHE A 5 -19.44 -8.79 -13.40
C PHE A 5 -19.88 -10.24 -13.12
N ALA A 6 -20.53 -10.48 -11.96
CA ALA A 6 -21.07 -11.79 -11.63
C ALA A 6 -22.14 -12.26 -12.63
N ILE A 7 -23.00 -11.35 -13.10
CA ILE A 7 -24.01 -11.66 -14.13
C ILE A 7 -23.36 -12.01 -15.47
N ASP A 8 -22.33 -11.28 -15.88
CA ASP A 8 -21.68 -11.54 -17.16
C ASP A 8 -20.92 -12.88 -17.14
N GLN A 9 -20.26 -13.22 -16.02
CA GLN A 9 -19.67 -14.54 -15.82
C GLN A 9 -20.71 -15.67 -15.81
N LEU A 10 -21.89 -15.41 -15.22
CA LEU A 10 -23.01 -16.36 -15.25
C LEU A 10 -23.46 -16.64 -16.69
N LYS A 11 -23.62 -15.59 -17.51
CA LYS A 11 -24.04 -15.72 -18.92
C LYS A 11 -23.06 -16.58 -19.73
N GLU A 12 -21.76 -16.41 -19.51
CA GLU A 12 -20.72 -17.22 -20.15
C GLU A 12 -20.80 -18.71 -19.74
N GLY A 13 -21.17 -19.00 -18.49
CA GLY A 13 -21.25 -20.36 -17.95
C GLY A 13 -22.54 -21.15 -18.24
N ILE A 14 -23.59 -20.48 -18.70
CA ILE A 14 -24.93 -21.10 -18.86
C ILE A 14 -25.02 -22.08 -20.03
N GLY A 15 -24.16 -21.94 -21.03
CA GLY A 15 -24.10 -22.87 -22.16
C GLY A 15 -23.89 -24.34 -21.73
N LEU A 16 -23.18 -24.55 -20.61
CA LEU A 16 -22.93 -25.89 -20.08
C LEU A 16 -24.18 -26.55 -19.47
N ARG A 17 -25.19 -25.77 -19.06
CA ARG A 17 -26.45 -26.31 -18.51
C ARG A 17 -27.35 -26.93 -19.56
N GLY A 18 -27.19 -26.52 -20.82
CA GLY A 18 -27.88 -27.13 -21.95
C GLY A 18 -27.56 -28.62 -22.11
N TYR A 19 -26.36 -29.06 -21.70
CA TYR A 19 -26.03 -30.49 -21.66
C TYR A 19 -26.86 -31.28 -20.64
N GLY A 20 -27.39 -30.62 -19.61
CA GLY A 20 -28.25 -31.20 -18.59
C GLY A 20 -29.74 -31.25 -18.96
N GLN A 21 -30.11 -30.98 -20.21
CA GLN A 21 -31.51 -30.91 -20.68
C GLN A 21 -32.39 -29.91 -19.92
N LYS A 22 -31.77 -28.95 -19.22
CA LYS A 22 -32.47 -27.85 -18.57
C LYS A 22 -32.46 -26.63 -19.46
N ASP A 23 -33.56 -25.88 -19.46
CA ASP A 23 -33.68 -24.63 -20.22
C ASP A 23 -32.70 -23.57 -19.71
N PRO A 24 -31.70 -23.16 -20.53
CA PRO A 24 -30.63 -22.25 -20.07
C PRO A 24 -31.17 -20.88 -19.64
N ARG A 25 -32.26 -20.43 -20.28
CA ARG A 25 -32.89 -19.12 -19.99
C ARG A 25 -33.55 -19.09 -18.62
N ILE A 26 -34.19 -20.19 -18.20
CA ILE A 26 -34.91 -20.27 -16.93
C ILE A 26 -33.90 -20.36 -15.79
N GLU A 27 -32.85 -21.16 -15.96
CA GLU A 27 -31.75 -21.29 -15.00
C GLU A 27 -31.03 -19.96 -14.78
N TYR A 28 -30.75 -19.22 -15.88
CA TYR A 28 -30.23 -17.86 -15.80
C TYR A 28 -31.11 -16.94 -14.96
N GLN A 29 -32.41 -16.90 -15.26
CA GLN A 29 -33.34 -16.01 -14.58
C GLN A 29 -33.43 -16.34 -13.08
N LYS A 30 -33.50 -17.63 -12.73
CA LYS A 30 -33.57 -18.08 -11.33
C LYS A 30 -32.32 -17.66 -10.54
N GLU A 31 -31.13 -17.94 -11.08
CA GLU A 31 -29.88 -17.64 -10.38
C GLU A 31 -29.54 -16.15 -10.37
N ALA A 32 -29.76 -15.45 -11.48
CA ALA A 32 -29.58 -14.00 -11.53
C ALA A 32 -30.52 -13.30 -10.54
N TYR A 33 -31.75 -13.77 -10.40
CA TYR A 33 -32.69 -13.23 -9.42
C TYR A 33 -32.26 -13.53 -7.98
N GLN A 34 -31.77 -14.74 -7.70
CA GLN A 34 -31.25 -15.09 -6.37
C GLN A 34 -30.06 -14.20 -5.98
N MET A 35 -29.08 -14.02 -6.86
CA MET A 35 -27.95 -13.13 -6.62
C MET A 35 -28.37 -11.67 -6.42
N PHE A 36 -29.41 -11.22 -7.13
CA PHE A 36 -29.97 -9.88 -6.96
C PHE A 36 -30.61 -9.69 -5.58
N LEU A 37 -31.37 -10.67 -5.08
CA LEU A 37 -31.94 -10.62 -3.74
C LEU A 37 -30.85 -10.55 -2.66
N GLU A 38 -29.80 -11.37 -2.78
CA GLU A 38 -28.67 -11.34 -1.85
C GLU A 38 -27.96 -9.98 -1.86
N MET A 39 -27.77 -9.38 -3.04
CA MET A 39 -27.19 -8.04 -3.16
C MET A 39 -28.06 -6.99 -2.48
N LEU A 40 -29.38 -7.02 -2.70
CA LEU A 40 -30.31 -6.08 -2.07
C LEU A 40 -30.24 -6.15 -0.54
N ASP A 41 -30.16 -7.34 0.02
CA ASP A 41 -30.08 -7.50 1.47
C ASP A 41 -28.76 -7.01 2.05
N ARG A 42 -27.64 -7.15 1.32
CA ARG A 42 -26.38 -6.52 1.69
C ARG A 42 -26.47 -5.00 1.67
N ILE A 43 -27.05 -4.42 0.62
CA ILE A 43 -27.23 -2.96 0.50
C ILE A 43 -28.06 -2.42 1.67
N LYS A 44 -29.18 -3.08 2.02
CA LYS A 44 -30.01 -2.67 3.16
C LYS A 44 -29.25 -2.70 4.48
N ARG A 45 -28.44 -3.74 4.72
CA ARG A 45 -27.62 -3.83 5.94
C ARG A 45 -26.56 -2.74 5.98
N ASP A 46 -25.86 -2.54 4.87
CA ASP A 46 -24.81 -1.52 4.74
C ASP A 46 -25.34 -0.10 4.93
N THR A 47 -26.52 0.23 4.37
CA THR A 47 -27.10 1.56 4.52
C THR A 47 -27.47 1.83 5.96
N VAL A 48 -28.14 0.89 6.63
CA VAL A 48 -28.50 1.01 8.05
C VAL A 48 -27.25 1.12 8.92
N GLN A 49 -26.24 0.27 8.68
CA GLN A 49 -24.99 0.31 9.43
C GLN A 49 -24.25 1.64 9.23
N LYS A 50 -24.20 2.17 8.01
CA LYS A 50 -23.57 3.46 7.72
C LYS A 50 -24.34 4.62 8.36
N LEU A 51 -25.68 4.60 8.34
CA LEU A 51 -26.50 5.61 9.00
C LEU A 51 -26.20 5.68 10.51
N PHE A 52 -26.07 4.53 11.17
CA PHE A 52 -25.70 4.48 12.58
C PHE A 52 -24.22 4.75 12.87
N ALA A 53 -23.32 4.53 11.91
CA ALA A 53 -21.89 4.79 12.04
C ALA A 53 -21.49 6.24 11.75
N ILE A 54 -22.36 7.06 11.15
CA ILE A 54 -22.09 8.47 10.86
C ILE A 54 -22.14 9.27 12.17
N GLN A 55 -20.97 9.63 12.68
CA GLN A 55 -20.82 10.68 13.69
C GLN A 55 -20.60 12.01 12.97
N ILE A 56 -21.53 12.95 13.15
CA ILE A 56 -21.40 14.31 12.60
C ILE A 56 -20.37 15.06 13.46
N ALA A 57 -19.12 15.10 12.99
CA ALA A 57 -18.07 15.87 13.64
C ALA A 57 -18.26 17.36 13.36
N LYS A 58 -18.17 18.20 14.41
CA LYS A 58 -18.11 19.66 14.25
C LYS A 58 -16.86 20.03 13.46
N GLU A 59 -16.93 21.08 12.63
CA GLU A 59 -15.88 21.45 11.67
C GLU A 59 -14.48 21.64 12.29
N GLU A 60 -14.40 22.03 13.57
CA GLU A 60 -13.14 22.18 14.30
C GLU A 60 -12.43 20.83 14.53
N GLN A 61 -13.17 19.80 14.94
CA GLN A 61 -12.64 18.45 15.16
C GLN A 61 -12.21 17.79 13.84
N VAL A 62 -12.84 18.15 12.72
CA VAL A 62 -12.46 17.65 11.39
C VAL A 62 -11.13 18.23 10.93
N LYS A 63 -10.80 19.48 11.30
CA LYS A 63 -9.51 20.11 10.96
C LYS A 63 -8.35 19.49 11.75
N GLU A 64 -8.54 19.24 13.04
CA GLU A 64 -7.54 18.59 13.90
C GLU A 64 -7.29 17.13 13.48
N MET A 65 -8.35 16.34 13.29
CA MET A 65 -8.25 14.93 12.87
C MET A 65 -7.63 14.79 11.46
N ARG A 66 -7.79 15.79 10.59
CA ARG A 66 -7.17 15.85 9.25
C ARG A 66 -5.71 16.31 9.30
N ALA A 67 -5.31 17.08 10.31
CA ALA A 67 -3.93 17.44 10.57
C ALA A 67 -3.14 16.25 11.12
N GLU A 68 -3.73 15.51 12.07
CA GLU A 68 -3.16 14.26 12.63
C GLU A 68 -3.00 13.18 11.56
N ARG A 69 -4.02 12.95 10.71
CA ARG A 69 -3.92 11.99 9.60
C ARG A 69 -2.85 12.32 8.56
N LYS A 70 -2.39 13.57 8.46
CA LYS A 70 -1.25 13.92 7.59
C LYS A 70 0.11 13.57 8.21
N GLN A 71 0.15 13.28 9.50
CA GLN A 71 1.36 12.90 10.22
C GLN A 71 1.29 11.42 10.59
N THR A 72 1.68 10.53 9.68
CA THR A 72 2.25 9.19 9.95
C THR A 72 2.41 8.42 8.64
N PHE A 73 3.40 8.83 7.85
CA PHE A 73 4.05 7.89 6.93
C PHE A 73 5.47 7.67 7.43
N ILE A 74 5.60 6.80 8.44
CA ILE A 74 6.90 6.28 8.88
C ILE A 74 7.30 5.23 7.86
N LEU A 75 8.13 5.65 6.91
CA LEU A 75 8.73 4.78 5.91
C LEU A 75 9.79 3.92 6.61
N SER A 76 9.39 2.75 7.12
CA SER A 76 10.31 1.80 7.72
C SER A 76 11.15 1.13 6.62
N ARG A 77 12.27 1.77 6.28
CA ARG A 77 13.37 1.14 5.54
C ARG A 77 14.56 1.09 6.52
N GLY A 78 14.79 -0.11 7.04
CA GLY A 78 15.59 -0.44 8.23
C GLY A 78 16.93 0.30 8.37
N GLY A 79 17.21 0.69 9.62
CA GLY A 79 18.49 1.25 10.03
C GLY A 79 18.48 1.89 11.42
N GLU A 80 18.35 1.04 12.44
CA GLU A 80 18.89 1.17 13.80
C GLU A 80 18.36 2.24 14.78
N ALA A 81 18.14 1.74 16.00
CA ALA A 81 17.55 2.39 17.17
C ALA A 81 18.35 3.61 17.65
N GLY A 82 17.60 4.68 17.95
CA GLY A 82 18.04 5.78 18.81
C GLY A 82 16.81 6.30 19.54
N GLY A 83 16.71 5.97 20.84
CA GLY A 83 15.64 6.43 21.70
C GLY A 83 15.65 7.95 21.84
N GLU A 84 14.47 8.54 21.78
CA GLU A 84 14.25 9.94 22.08
C GLU A 84 14.09 10.10 23.59
N THR A 85 15.13 10.63 24.24
CA THR A 85 14.97 11.34 25.51
C THR A 85 15.28 12.81 25.26
N GLU A 86 14.37 13.65 25.74
CA GLU A 86 14.48 15.10 25.78
C GLU A 86 15.83 15.52 26.41
N ASP A 87 16.46 16.54 25.84
CA ASP A 87 17.72 17.16 26.24
C ASP A 87 19.01 16.31 26.12
N GLY A 88 19.57 16.28 24.90
CA GLY A 88 20.92 15.77 24.69
C GLY A 88 21.43 16.13 23.31
N LYS A 89 22.37 17.09 23.22
CA LYS A 89 23.11 17.40 21.98
C LYS A 89 23.78 16.11 21.48
N GLY A 90 23.12 15.42 20.55
CA GLY A 90 23.70 14.32 19.82
C GLY A 90 24.91 14.85 19.06
N VAL A 91 26.11 14.43 19.47
CA VAL A 91 27.35 14.72 18.74
C VAL A 91 27.26 13.95 17.42
N THR A 92 26.66 14.59 16.42
CA THR A 92 26.76 14.14 15.05
C THR A 92 28.22 14.30 14.66
N VAL A 93 28.94 13.18 14.50
CA VAL A 93 30.31 13.20 13.97
C VAL A 93 30.21 13.70 12.53
N ARG A 94 30.34 15.01 12.36
CA ARG A 94 30.35 15.67 11.06
C ARG A 94 31.65 15.24 10.38
N ARG A 95 31.55 14.38 9.35
CA ARG A 95 32.71 14.05 8.50
C ARG A 95 33.27 15.34 7.91
N GLU A 96 34.51 15.65 8.26
CA GLU A 96 35.21 16.87 7.81
C GLU A 96 35.67 16.79 6.34
N GLY A 97 35.56 15.62 5.70
CA GLY A 97 35.95 15.42 4.29
C GLY A 97 34.80 15.51 3.28
N LYS A 98 35.09 16.03 2.08
CA LYS A 98 34.17 15.99 0.93
C LYS A 98 33.72 14.54 0.67
N LYS A 99 32.41 14.33 0.52
CA LYS A 99 31.86 13.03 0.10
C LYS A 99 32.32 12.74 -1.33
N VAL A 100 33.32 11.89 -1.48
CA VAL A 100 33.80 11.45 -2.80
C VAL A 100 32.76 10.50 -3.39
N GLY A 101 32.20 10.87 -4.54
CA GLY A 101 31.26 10.07 -5.28
C GLY A 101 31.93 8.83 -5.88
N ARG A 102 31.15 7.78 -6.12
CA ARG A 102 31.65 6.48 -6.59
C ARG A 102 32.48 6.56 -7.88
N ASN A 103 32.23 7.55 -8.72
CA ASN A 103 32.91 7.74 -10.01
C ASN A 103 33.97 8.87 -10.01
N ASP A 104 34.14 9.59 -8.89
CA ASP A 104 35.09 10.71 -8.78
C ASP A 104 36.54 10.22 -8.75
N PRO A 105 37.52 11.07 -9.13
CA PRO A 105 38.93 10.72 -9.00
C PRO A 105 39.26 10.39 -7.54
N CYS A 106 39.92 9.25 -7.33
CA CYS A 106 40.25 8.77 -5.99
C CYS A 106 41.18 9.76 -5.26
N PRO A 107 40.88 10.13 -4.00
CA PRO A 107 41.72 11.03 -3.19
C PRO A 107 43.11 10.44 -2.86
N CYS A 108 43.31 9.15 -3.17
CA CYS A 108 44.56 8.42 -3.04
C CYS A 108 45.61 8.75 -4.12
N GLY A 109 45.38 9.75 -4.98
CA GLY A 109 46.33 10.19 -6.02
C GLY A 109 46.49 9.22 -7.21
N SER A 110 45.78 8.10 -7.23
CA SER A 110 45.97 7.01 -8.21
C SER A 110 45.43 7.27 -9.63
N GLY A 111 44.83 8.44 -9.89
CA GLY A 111 44.20 8.80 -11.18
C GLY A 111 42.99 7.94 -11.61
N LYS A 112 42.64 6.89 -10.85
CA LYS A 112 41.54 5.96 -11.12
C LYS A 112 40.26 6.38 -10.38
N LYS A 113 39.09 6.05 -10.94
CA LYS A 113 37.78 6.29 -10.31
C LYS A 113 37.70 5.60 -8.94
N TYR A 114 37.12 6.26 -7.94
CA TYR A 114 37.06 5.80 -6.54
C TYR A 114 36.51 4.37 -6.39
N LYS A 115 35.48 4.00 -7.17
CA LYS A 115 34.94 2.61 -7.25
C LYS A 115 35.98 1.54 -7.52
N LYS A 116 36.99 1.84 -8.34
CA LYS A 116 38.01 0.87 -8.80
C LYS A 116 39.28 0.87 -7.93
N CYS A 117 39.39 1.75 -6.93
CA CYS A 117 40.64 1.93 -6.17
C CYS A 117 40.48 1.72 -4.65
N CYS A 118 39.75 2.60 -3.97
CA CYS A 118 39.61 2.56 -2.51
C CYS A 118 38.28 1.94 -2.07
N LEU A 119 37.22 2.06 -2.87
CA LEU A 119 35.91 1.49 -2.51
C LEU A 119 35.93 -0.05 -2.39
N LEU A 120 36.70 -0.73 -3.25
CA LEU A 120 36.90 -2.19 -3.19
C LEU A 120 37.71 -2.63 -1.97
N ARG A 121 38.71 -1.82 -1.58
CA ARG A 121 39.54 -2.09 -0.41
C ARG A 121 38.78 -1.87 0.90
N GLU A 122 37.99 -0.80 0.97
CA GLU A 122 37.16 -0.51 2.16
C GLU A 122 36.05 -1.57 2.39
N THR A 123 35.52 -2.20 1.33
CA THR A 123 34.53 -3.28 1.48
C THR A 123 35.13 -4.59 1.97
N GLN A 124 36.41 -4.86 1.69
CA GLN A 124 37.10 -6.08 2.13
C GLN A 124 37.55 -6.01 3.60
N VAL A 125 37.75 -4.81 4.14
CA VAL A 125 38.19 -4.58 5.53
C VAL A 125 37.01 -4.54 6.51
N ARG A 126 35.77 -4.47 6.00
CA ARG A 126 34.53 -4.41 6.78
C ARG A 126 33.71 -5.72 6.78
N ALA A 127 34.21 -6.76 6.09
CA ALA A 127 33.72 -8.12 6.18
C ALA A 127 34.62 -8.90 7.14
#